data_AF-A0A3B3S9E6-F1
#
_entry.id   AF-A0A3B3S9E6-F1
#
_cell.length_a   1.000
_cell.length_b   1.000
_cell.length_c   1.000
_cell.angle_alpha   90.00
_cell.angle_beta   90.00
_cell.angle_gamma   90.00
#
_symmetry.space_group_name_H-M   'P 1'
#
loop_
_entity.id
_entity.type
_entity.pdbx_description
1 polymer ?
#
loop_
_entity_poly.entity_id
_entity_poly.type
_entity_poly.pdbx_seq_one_letter_code
_entity_poly.pdbx_strand_id
1 'polypeptide(L)'
;MSSGICAESQLGVNVSQTPTTLVLHAGQSAIITCTQNRELRFLFYTATSADVTEKGDGTPERFLVSRKSLEHTALKIDSVEVADTAVYYCASSPQYQSLQVSL
;
A
#
# COMPACT_ATOMS: atom_id res chain seq x y z
N MET A 1 -18.89 15.30 -17.06
CA MET A 1 -19.22 14.74 -15.73
C MET A 1 -18.22 13.63 -15.46
N SER A 2 -17.37 13.84 -14.45
CA SER A 2 -16.17 13.04 -14.19
C SER A 2 -16.54 11.71 -13.56
N SER A 3 -16.28 10.58 -14.25
CA SER A 3 -16.41 9.25 -13.66
C SER A 3 -15.28 9.02 -12.67
N GLY A 4 -15.61 8.99 -11.38
CA GLY A 4 -14.73 8.50 -10.34
C GLY A 4 -14.53 7.00 -10.51
N ILE A 5 -13.30 6.58 -10.74
CA ILE A 5 -12.90 5.18 -10.80
C ILE A 5 -12.74 4.71 -9.36
N CYS A 6 -13.82 4.21 -8.74
CA CYS A 6 -13.66 3.37 -7.55
C CYS A 6 -13.07 2.03 -8.03
N ALA A 7 -11.94 1.64 -7.45
CA ALA A 7 -11.25 0.39 -7.79
C ALA A 7 -12.20 -0.81 -7.59
N GLU A 8 -12.67 -1.38 -8.68
CA GLU A 8 -13.44 -2.62 -8.69
C GLU A 8 -12.52 -3.76 -8.24
N SER A 9 -12.94 -4.53 -7.23
CA SER A 9 -12.28 -5.76 -6.81
C SER A 9 -12.22 -6.71 -8.01
N GLN A 10 -11.05 -6.77 -8.66
CA GLN A 10 -10.82 -7.67 -9.78
C GLN A 10 -10.90 -9.12 -9.27
N LEU A 11 -11.63 -9.99 -9.98
CA LEU A 11 -11.83 -11.40 -9.59
C LEU A 11 -10.48 -12.06 -9.22
N GLY A 12 -10.35 -12.47 -7.96
CA GLY A 12 -9.23 -13.27 -7.47
C GLY A 12 -8.11 -12.51 -6.76
N VAL A 13 -8.25 -11.22 -6.50
CA VAL A 13 -7.36 -10.46 -5.61
C VAL A 13 -8.05 -10.25 -4.27
N ASN A 14 -7.48 -10.80 -3.20
CA ASN A 14 -7.94 -10.59 -1.84
C ASN A 14 -6.88 -9.81 -1.07
N VAL A 15 -7.28 -8.66 -0.54
CA VAL A 15 -6.45 -7.78 0.29
C VAL A 15 -7.08 -7.69 1.67
N SER A 16 -6.30 -7.98 2.70
CA SER A 16 -6.70 -7.90 4.09
C SER A 16 -5.79 -6.93 4.81
N GLN A 17 -6.37 -5.92 5.45
CA GLN A 17 -5.64 -4.91 6.23
C GLN A 17 -5.94 -5.05 7.71
N THR A 18 -4.92 -4.86 8.54
CA THR A 18 -5.06 -4.89 10.00
C THR A 18 -4.22 -3.78 10.64
N PRO A 19 -4.76 -3.05 11.64
CA PRO A 19 -6.13 -3.09 12.13
C PRO A 19 -7.10 -2.32 11.21
N THR A 20 -8.39 -2.63 11.30
CA THR A 20 -9.45 -1.91 10.55
C THR A 20 -9.65 -0.49 11.04
N THR A 21 -9.45 -0.27 12.34
CA THR A 21 -9.53 1.05 12.98
C THR A 21 -8.39 1.18 13.96
N LEU A 22 -7.74 2.35 13.95
CA LEU A 22 -6.63 2.66 14.85
C LEU A 22 -6.86 4.06 15.43
N VAL A 23 -6.81 4.17 16.76
CA VAL A 23 -6.92 5.45 17.48
C VAL A 23 -5.63 5.62 18.27
N LEU A 24 -4.92 6.71 17.99
CA LEU A 24 -3.62 7.02 18.60
C LEU A 24 -3.58 8.47 19.05
N HIS A 25 -2.70 8.74 20.00
CA HIS A 25 -2.29 10.07 20.41
C HIS A 25 -1.04 10.51 19.64
N ALA A 26 -0.86 11.83 19.50
CA ALA A 26 0.31 12.39 18.84
C ALA A 26 1.61 11.89 19.51
N GLY A 27 2.62 11.57 18.69
CA GLY A 27 3.89 11.00 19.14
C GLY A 27 3.91 9.47 19.26
N GLN A 28 2.76 8.79 19.19
CA GLN A 28 2.73 7.32 19.12
C GLN A 28 3.11 6.81 17.73
N SER A 29 3.50 5.54 17.61
CA SER A 29 3.73 4.91 16.30
C SER A 29 2.52 4.11 15.86
N ALA A 30 2.13 4.25 14.59
CA ALA A 30 1.15 3.40 13.94
C ALA A 30 1.84 2.28 13.18
N ILE A 31 1.25 1.09 13.19
CA ILE A 31 1.64 -0.01 12.31
C ILE A 31 0.37 -0.55 11.65
N ILE A 32 0.32 -0.45 10.33
CA ILE A 32 -0.78 -0.96 9.51
C ILE A 32 -0.20 -2.07 8.65
N THR A 33 -0.69 -3.28 8.82
CA THR A 33 -0.27 -4.45 8.06
C THR A 33 -1.25 -4.74 6.94
N CYS A 34 -0.72 -5.20 5.83
CA CYS A 34 -1.46 -5.63 4.67
C CYS A 34 -0.99 -7.02 4.25
N THR A 35 -1.95 -7.92 4.14
CA THR A 35 -1.76 -9.27 3.63
C THR A 35 -2.58 -9.42 2.36
N GLN A 36 -1.98 -9.98 1.32
CA GLN A 36 -2.67 -10.22 0.07
C GLN A 36 -2.20 -11.47 -0.65
N ASN A 37 -3.01 -11.95 -1.58
CA ASN A 37 -2.73 -13.16 -2.35
C ASN A 37 -2.06 -12.93 -3.73
N ARG A 38 -1.69 -11.69 -4.07
CA ARG A 38 -1.00 -11.32 -5.32
C ARG A 38 0.14 -10.32 -5.07
N GLU A 39 0.61 -9.57 -6.07
CA GLU A 39 1.64 -8.53 -5.93
C GLU A 39 1.05 -7.13 -5.74
N LEU A 40 1.60 -6.35 -4.80
CA LEU A 40 1.08 -5.03 -4.41
C LEU A 40 1.57 -3.99 -5.40
N ARG A 41 0.72 -3.05 -5.77
CA ARG A 41 1.11 -1.79 -6.45
C ARG A 41 0.18 -0.68 -5.94
N PHE A 42 0.80 0.32 -5.26
CA PHE A 42 0.28 1.55 -4.62
C PHE A 42 -0.33 1.39 -3.20
N LEU A 43 -0.03 2.20 -2.16
CA LEU A 43 0.47 3.59 -1.96
C LEU A 43 1.99 3.87 -2.06
N PHE A 44 2.79 2.89 -2.47
CA PHE A 44 4.23 3.03 -2.62
C PHE A 44 4.61 2.38 -3.96
N TYR A 45 5.44 3.05 -4.76
CA TYR A 45 5.90 2.47 -6.02
C TYR A 45 6.99 1.46 -5.68
N THR A 46 6.66 0.18 -5.65
CA THR A 46 7.66 -0.88 -5.58
C THR A 46 7.91 -1.39 -7.01
N ALA A 47 9.04 -0.99 -7.59
CA ALA A 47 9.48 -1.47 -8.89
C ALA A 47 9.89 -2.94 -8.77
N THR A 48 9.07 -3.86 -9.29
CA THR A 48 9.37 -5.17 -9.95
C THR A 48 10.54 -6.06 -9.49
N SER A 49 11.18 -5.76 -8.37
CA SER A 49 12.15 -6.54 -7.63
C SER A 49 11.75 -6.42 -6.16
N ALA A 50 12.10 -7.41 -5.35
CA ALA A 50 11.72 -7.48 -3.94
C ALA A 50 12.24 -6.30 -3.08
N ASP A 51 13.08 -5.43 -3.64
CA ASP A 51 13.97 -4.53 -2.91
C ASP A 51 13.72 -3.03 -3.12
N VAL A 52 12.81 -2.62 -4.02
CA VAL A 52 12.54 -1.19 -4.26
C VAL A 52 11.25 -0.78 -3.56
N THR A 53 11.35 0.17 -2.64
CA THR A 53 10.22 0.87 -2.02
C THR A 53 10.36 2.36 -2.31
N GLU A 54 9.57 2.89 -3.23
CA GLU A 54 9.52 4.31 -3.53
C GLU A 54 8.31 4.96 -2.87
N LYS A 55 8.57 6.13 -2.32
CA LYS A 55 7.65 6.94 -1.57
C LYS A 55 7.18 8.10 -2.44
N GLY A 56 5.87 8.38 -2.42
CA GLY A 56 5.32 9.48 -3.19
C GLY A 56 5.89 10.83 -2.76
N ASP A 57 6.00 11.76 -3.70
CA ASP A 57 6.45 13.12 -3.41
C ASP A 57 5.61 13.77 -2.29
N GLY A 58 6.27 14.55 -1.43
CA GLY A 58 5.64 15.18 -0.27
C GLY A 58 5.28 14.25 0.90
N THR A 59 5.54 12.94 0.80
CA THR A 59 5.32 12.03 1.94
C THR A 59 6.44 12.24 2.98
N PRO A 60 6.17 12.41 4.29
CA PRO A 60 7.22 12.71 5.25
C PRO A 60 8.02 11.49 5.70
N GLU A 61 9.31 11.65 6.06
CA GLU A 61 10.26 10.57 6.38
C GLU A 61 9.81 9.61 7.49
N ARG A 62 8.91 10.08 8.36
CA ARG A 62 8.31 9.25 9.42
C ARG A 62 7.41 8.12 8.90
N PHE A 63 7.08 8.11 7.60
CA PHE A 63 6.30 7.06 6.94
C PHE A 63 7.27 6.04 6.33
N LEU A 64 7.34 4.88 6.96
CA LEU A 64 8.25 3.81 6.64
C LEU A 64 7.47 2.61 6.13
N VAL A 65 7.86 2.08 4.98
CA VAL A 65 7.28 0.86 4.45
C VAL A 65 8.28 -0.27 4.57
N SER A 66 7.79 -1.39 5.07
CA SER A 66 8.53 -2.64 5.16
C SER A 66 7.80 -3.71 4.39
N ARG A 67 8.51 -4.37 3.49
CA ARG A 67 8.00 -5.50 2.71
C ARG A 67 8.76 -6.75 3.14
N LYS A 68 8.05 -7.70 3.76
CA LYS A 68 8.65 -8.98 4.18
C LYS A 68 8.56 -10.03 3.09
N SER A 69 7.48 -10.01 2.32
CA SER A 69 7.25 -10.87 1.15
C SER A 69 6.32 -10.18 0.16
N LEU A 70 6.07 -10.80 -0.99
CA LEU A 70 5.11 -10.27 -1.97
C LEU A 70 3.70 -10.13 -1.36
N GLU A 71 3.35 -11.04 -0.45
CA GLU A 71 2.05 -11.09 0.23
C GLU A 71 1.97 -10.16 1.44
N HIS A 72 3.09 -9.90 2.14
CA HIS A 72 3.09 -9.23 3.45
C HIS A 72 3.86 -7.91 3.42
N THR A 73 3.12 -6.81 3.57
CA THR A 73 3.65 -5.45 3.64
C THR A 73 3.12 -4.74 4.87
N ALA A 74 3.92 -3.88 5.47
CA ALA A 74 3.50 -3.04 6.59
C ALA A 74 3.94 -1.60 6.38
N LEU A 75 3.02 -0.67 6.65
CA LEU A 75 3.25 0.75 6.79
C LEU A 75 3.41 1.07 8.28
N LYS A 76 4.58 1.58 8.65
CA LYS A 76 4.87 2.14 9.96
C LYS A 76 4.90 3.65 9.86
N ILE A 77 4.16 4.33 10.73
CA ILE A 77 4.23 5.78 10.85
C ILE A 77 4.80 6.07 12.23
N ASP A 78 6.00 6.63 12.29
CA ASP A 78 6.63 7.01 13.54
C ASP A 78 6.17 8.40 13.99
N SER A 79 5.89 8.54 15.29
CA SER A 79 5.46 9.81 15.90
C SER A 79 4.33 10.49 15.13
N VAL A 80 3.16 9.84 15.10
CA VAL A 80 1.96 10.35 14.39
C VAL A 80 1.59 11.76 14.84
N GLU A 81 1.04 12.53 13.91
CA GLU A 81 0.53 13.87 14.13
C GLU A 81 -0.99 13.90 13.91
N VAL A 82 -1.68 14.93 14.44
CA VAL A 82 -3.13 15.07 14.23
C VAL A 82 -3.48 15.13 12.73
N ALA A 83 -2.59 15.73 11.92
CA ALA A 83 -2.72 15.82 10.47
C ALA A 83 -2.66 14.47 9.75
N ASP A 84 -2.14 13.42 10.39
CA ASP A 84 -2.05 12.06 9.83
C ASP A 84 -3.39 11.30 9.92
N THR A 85 -4.44 11.91 10.50
CA THR A 85 -5.78 11.32 10.62
C THR A 85 -6.41 11.16 9.25
N ALA A 86 -6.43 9.93 8.74
CA ALA A 86 -6.97 9.59 7.43
C ALA A 86 -7.39 8.11 7.39
N VAL A 87 -8.03 7.71 6.30
CA VAL A 87 -8.23 6.29 5.98
C VAL A 87 -7.06 5.83 5.11
N TYR A 88 -6.38 4.79 5.57
CA TYR A 88 -5.21 4.22 4.90
C TYR A 88 -5.60 2.95 4.15
N TYR A 89 -5.47 2.97 2.83
CA TYR A 89 -5.81 1.83 1.98
C TYR A 89 -4.58 1.08 1.49
N CYS A 90 -4.69 -0.24 1.50
CA CYS A 90 -3.76 -1.12 0.82
C CYS A 90 -4.41 -1.53 -0.51
N ALA A 91 -3.67 -1.38 -1.61
CA ALA A 91 -4.17 -1.67 -2.94
C ALA A 91 -3.21 -2.56 -3.73
N SER A 92 -3.78 -3.39 -4.58
CA SER A 92 -3.09 -4.43 -5.33
C SER A 92 -3.55 -4.41 -6.77
N SER A 93 -2.62 -4.57 -7.71
CA SER A 93 -2.94 -4.63 -9.14
C SER A 93 -2.33 -5.89 -9.74
N PRO A 94 -3.03 -6.61 -10.62
CA PRO A 94 -2.41 -7.69 -11.37
C PRO A 94 -1.24 -7.17 -12.20
N GLN A 95 -0.11 -7.86 -12.16
CA GLN A 95 0.93 -7.67 -13.17
C GLN A 95 0.41 -8.25 -14.49
N TYR A 96 0.13 -7.38 -15.45
CA TYR A 96 0.11 -7.80 -16.84
C TYR A 96 1.55 -8.13 -17.22
N GLN A 97 1.88 -9.42 -17.23
CA GLN A 97 3.08 -9.91 -17.90
C GLN A 97 2.93 -9.51 -19.36
N SER A 98 3.91 -8.78 -19.89
CA SER A 98 3.96 -8.35 -21.30
C SER A 98 3.54 -9.52 -22.21
N LEU A 99 2.45 -9.36 -22.97
CA LEU A 99 2.30 -10.14 -24.20
C LEU A 99 3.57 -9.91 -25.00
N GLN A 100 4.40 -10.94 -25.17
CA GLN A 100 5.40 -10.93 -26.22
C GLN A 100 4.64 -10.76 -27.53
N VAL A 101 4.69 -9.57 -28.11
CA VAL A 101 4.33 -9.38 -29.51
C VAL A 101 5.46 -10.04 -30.30
N SER A 102 5.25 -11.30 -30.69
CA SER A 102 6.06 -11.92 -31.73
C SER A 102 5.78 -11.16 -33.03
N LEU A 103 6.80 -10.44 -33.52
CA LEU A 103 6.87 -9.87 -34.86
C LEU A 103 6.97 -10.99 -35.91
#